data_AF-A0AAD8QG75-F1
#
_entry.id   AF-A0AAD8QG75-F1
#
_cell.length_a   1.000
_cell.length_b   1.000
_cell.length_c   1.000
_cell.angle_alpha   90.00
_cell.angle_beta   90.00
_cell.angle_gamma   90.00
#
_symmetry.space_group_name_H-M   'P 1'
#
loop_
_entity.id
_entity.type
_entity.pdbx_description
1 polymer ?
#
loop_
_entity_poly.entity_id
_entity_poly.type
_entity_poly.pdbx_seq_one_letter_code
_entity_poly.pdbx_strand_id
1 'polypeptide(L)'
;MSGGISDVHADHLKIHGSSKGFSFRTTPGRGGYIKEVVISDVEMDGVLVAIEFIGNSSSHPDDDFDPSELPVIDQITLENMVGTNISVAGVLSGIEGDPFTAICLSNLSFSIADLAHSSPWSCSNVSGYSESVFPEPCLELDTVSSNSSICFSLASYSALAVA
;
A
#
# COMPACT_ATOMS: atom_id res chain seq x y z
N MET A 1 -8.08 19.47 10.86
CA MET A 1 -8.28 18.23 10.08
C MET A 1 -7.54 18.36 8.76
N SER A 2 -6.76 17.35 8.38
CA SER A 2 -6.08 17.30 7.08
C SER A 2 -7.11 17.10 5.96
N GLY A 3 -6.78 17.53 4.74
CA GLY A 3 -7.57 17.18 3.55
C GLY A 3 -7.52 15.69 3.23
N GLY A 4 -8.25 15.28 2.19
CA GLY A 4 -8.21 13.92 1.68
C GLY A 4 -7.43 13.81 0.37
N ILE A 5 -6.87 12.62 0.12
CA ILE A 5 -6.25 12.22 -1.14
C ILE A 5 -7.14 11.15 -1.75
N SER A 6 -7.62 11.36 -2.97
CA SER A 6 -8.40 10.36 -3.70
C SER A 6 -8.22 10.44 -5.20
N ASP A 7 -8.63 9.39 -5.91
CA ASP A 7 -8.59 9.29 -7.36
C ASP A 7 -7.16 9.46 -7.90
N VAL A 8 -6.25 8.67 -7.32
CA VAL A 8 -4.83 8.69 -7.70
C VAL A 8 -4.52 7.48 -8.56
N HIS A 9 -3.99 7.74 -9.75
CA HIS A 9 -3.46 6.73 -10.66
C HIS A 9 -1.98 6.99 -10.92
N ALA A 10 -1.17 5.93 -10.85
CA ALA A 10 0.21 5.97 -11.30
C ALA A 10 0.59 4.64 -11.95
N ASP A 11 1.01 4.68 -13.20
CA ASP A 11 1.33 3.49 -14.00
C ASP A 11 2.64 3.66 -14.78
N HIS A 12 3.20 2.54 -15.25
CA HIS A 12 4.45 2.48 -16.02
C HIS A 12 5.65 3.14 -15.33
N LEU A 13 5.84 2.84 -14.05
CA LEU A 13 6.87 3.43 -13.21
C LEU A 13 8.16 2.60 -13.19
N LYS A 14 9.31 3.27 -13.15
CA LYS A 14 10.62 2.65 -12.90
C LYS A 14 11.28 3.29 -11.68
N ILE A 15 11.59 2.50 -10.66
CA ILE A 15 12.16 2.97 -9.39
C ILE A 15 13.51 2.28 -9.17
N HIS A 16 14.57 3.06 -9.01
CA HIS A 16 15.94 2.53 -8.87
C HIS A 16 16.66 3.12 -7.66
N GLY A 17 17.43 2.28 -6.94
CA GLY A 17 18.35 2.71 -5.87
C GLY A 17 17.71 3.54 -4.76
N SER A 18 16.43 3.28 -4.47
CA SER A 18 15.61 4.13 -3.60
C SER A 18 15.34 3.48 -2.24
N SER A 19 15.13 4.30 -1.21
CA SER A 19 14.79 3.78 0.12
C SER A 19 13.39 3.19 0.19
N LYS A 20 12.44 3.71 -0.61
CA LYS A 20 11.05 3.26 -0.69
C LYS A 20 10.61 3.17 -2.15
N GLY A 21 9.78 2.19 -2.47
CA GLY A 21 9.00 2.16 -3.71
C GLY A 21 7.78 3.05 -3.57
N PHE A 22 6.81 2.59 -2.78
CA PHE A 22 5.59 3.35 -2.43
C PHE A 22 5.44 3.45 -0.91
N SER A 23 4.97 4.60 -0.44
CA SER A 23 4.78 4.86 0.99
C SER A 23 3.48 5.62 1.24
N PHE A 24 2.56 4.98 1.94
CA PHE A 24 1.29 5.54 2.41
C PHE A 24 1.45 5.85 3.88
N ARG A 25 1.41 7.14 4.24
CA ARG A 25 1.70 7.60 5.60
C ARG A 25 0.60 8.46 6.16
N THR A 26 0.24 8.17 7.40
CA THR A 26 -0.68 8.99 8.18
C THR A 26 -0.37 8.82 9.67
N THR A 27 -1.12 9.49 10.54
CA THR A 27 -0.97 9.42 12.00
C THR A 27 -2.31 9.74 12.68
N PRO A 28 -2.63 9.16 13.87
CA PRO A 28 -3.80 9.54 14.63
C PRO A 28 -3.88 11.06 14.80
N GLY A 29 -5.08 11.61 14.66
CA GLY A 29 -5.34 13.04 14.74
C GLY A 29 -5.06 13.85 13.47
N ARG A 30 -4.69 13.20 12.36
CA ARG A 30 -4.72 13.84 11.04
C ARG A 30 -6.15 13.96 10.50
N GLY A 31 -7.02 12.99 10.77
CA GLY A 31 -8.32 12.82 10.10
C GLY A 31 -8.17 12.61 8.58
N GLY A 32 -9.26 12.83 7.84
CA GLY A 32 -9.26 12.77 6.37
C GLY A 32 -9.14 11.34 5.82
N TYR A 33 -8.60 11.21 4.61
CA TYR A 33 -8.52 9.91 3.93
C TYR A 33 -7.40 9.84 2.89
N ILE A 34 -6.94 8.61 2.62
CA ILE A 34 -6.27 8.22 1.38
C ILE A 34 -7.11 7.09 0.81
N LYS A 35 -7.81 7.33 -0.30
CA LYS A 35 -8.70 6.33 -0.87
C LYS A 35 -8.64 6.28 -2.39
N GLU A 36 -9.15 5.21 -2.99
CA GLU A 36 -9.31 5.15 -4.46
C GLU A 36 -7.96 5.40 -5.16
N VAL A 37 -6.97 4.57 -4.83
CA VAL A 37 -5.61 4.66 -5.39
C VAL A 37 -5.30 3.39 -6.16
N VAL A 38 -4.86 3.54 -7.41
CA VAL A 38 -4.40 2.42 -8.24
C VAL A 38 -2.98 2.71 -8.69
N ILE A 39 -2.06 1.78 -8.39
CA ILE A 39 -0.69 1.82 -8.87
C ILE A 39 -0.41 0.53 -9.64
N SER A 40 -0.06 0.64 -10.92
CA SER A 40 0.13 -0.51 -11.80
C SER A 40 1.45 -0.44 -12.58
N ASP A 41 1.87 -1.59 -13.11
CA ASP A 41 2.95 -1.69 -14.10
C ASP A 41 4.27 -1.04 -13.62
N VAL A 42 4.79 -1.57 -12.51
CA VAL A 42 5.95 -1.01 -11.83
C VAL A 42 7.15 -1.94 -11.93
N GLU A 43 8.30 -1.37 -12.30
CA GLU A 43 9.61 -2.03 -12.22
C GLU A 43 10.45 -1.40 -11.10
N MET A 44 10.99 -2.21 -10.21
CA MET A 44 11.87 -1.77 -9.12
C MET A 44 13.22 -2.47 -9.17
N ASP A 45 14.30 -1.74 -8.90
CA ASP A 45 15.64 -2.33 -8.73
C ASP A 45 16.44 -1.66 -7.62
N GLY A 46 16.96 -2.46 -6.68
CA GLY A 46 17.75 -1.96 -5.56
C GLY A 46 16.95 -1.07 -4.60
N VAL A 47 15.71 -1.45 -4.33
CA VAL A 47 14.81 -0.72 -3.41
C VAL A 47 14.82 -1.35 -2.02
N LEU A 48 14.95 -0.53 -0.97
CA LEU A 48 15.01 -1.07 0.40
C LEU A 48 13.66 -1.59 0.89
N VAL A 49 12.57 -0.82 0.77
CA VAL A 49 11.21 -1.31 1.07
C VAL A 49 10.31 -1.02 -0.12
N ALA A 50 9.79 -2.06 -0.77
CA ALA A 50 8.98 -1.88 -1.98
C ALA A 50 7.64 -1.21 -1.66
N ILE A 51 6.92 -1.71 -0.64
CA ILE A 51 5.59 -1.20 -0.25
C ILE A 51 5.57 -0.86 1.24
N GLU A 52 5.15 0.35 1.58
CA GLU A 52 5.05 0.80 2.96
C GLU A 52 3.68 1.43 3.26
N PHE A 53 3.05 0.98 4.33
CA PHE A 53 1.89 1.63 4.96
C PHE A 53 2.25 1.89 6.43
N ILE A 54 2.21 3.15 6.86
CA ILE A 54 2.51 3.55 8.24
C ILE A 54 1.41 4.46 8.76
N GLY A 55 0.65 3.94 9.71
CA GLY A 55 -0.42 4.65 10.40
C GLY A 55 0.03 5.50 11.57
N ASN A 56 1.32 5.46 11.97
CA ASN A 56 1.87 6.27 13.05
C ASN A 56 3.12 7.05 12.60
N SER A 57 2.98 7.83 11.55
CA SER A 57 4.02 8.70 11.02
C SER A 57 4.12 9.97 11.87
N SER A 58 4.82 9.85 13.01
CA SER A 58 4.93 10.76 14.17
C SER A 58 5.24 12.24 13.91
N SER A 59 4.43 12.97 13.15
CA SER A 59 4.62 14.40 12.92
C SER A 59 3.29 15.15 12.86
N HIS A 60 3.07 15.99 13.87
CA HIS A 60 2.09 17.06 13.86
C HIS A 60 2.83 18.41 13.91
N PRO A 61 2.32 19.47 13.27
CA PRO A 61 2.97 20.78 13.28
C PRO A 61 2.87 21.47 14.66
N ASP A 62 1.86 21.10 15.46
CA ASP A 62 1.55 21.60 16.79
C ASP A 62 0.83 20.51 17.61
N ASP A 63 0.49 20.82 18.86
CA ASP A 63 -0.19 19.94 19.81
C ASP A 63 -1.72 20.20 19.90
N ASP A 64 -2.28 21.07 19.05
CA ASP A 64 -3.69 21.48 19.10
C ASP A 64 -4.61 20.58 18.24
N PHE A 65 -4.08 19.49 17.70
CA PHE A 65 -4.84 18.51 16.93
C PHE A 65 -5.73 17.63 17.83
N ASP A 66 -6.85 17.15 17.30
CA ASP A 66 -7.68 16.17 17.99
C ASP A 66 -7.10 14.77 17.80
N PRO A 67 -6.53 14.10 18.82
CA PRO A 67 -5.92 12.78 18.67
C PRO A 67 -6.92 11.67 18.34
N SER A 68 -8.22 11.93 18.50
CA SER A 68 -9.28 10.97 18.17
C SER A 68 -9.70 10.99 16.69
N GLU A 69 -9.25 11.99 15.92
CA GLU A 69 -9.54 12.09 14.49
C GLU A 69 -8.65 11.13 13.68
N LEU A 70 -9.16 9.93 13.43
CA LEU A 70 -8.42 8.89 12.72
C LEU A 70 -8.57 9.03 11.19
N PRO A 71 -7.47 8.86 10.43
CA PRO A 71 -7.45 8.87 8.98
C PRO A 71 -7.96 7.55 8.38
N VAL A 72 -8.69 7.62 7.27
CA VAL A 72 -9.15 6.41 6.56
C VAL A 72 -8.18 6.02 5.43
N ILE A 73 -7.77 4.74 5.38
CA ILE A 73 -7.13 4.13 4.21
C ILE A 73 -8.13 3.16 3.57
N ASP A 74 -8.51 3.40 2.32
CA ASP A 74 -9.55 2.62 1.66
C ASP A 74 -9.30 2.40 0.16
N GLN A 75 -9.68 1.25 -0.38
CA GLN A 75 -9.60 0.93 -1.82
C GLN A 75 -8.24 1.28 -2.45
N ILE A 76 -7.17 0.69 -1.93
CA ILE A 76 -5.82 0.81 -2.48
C ILE A 76 -5.50 -0.45 -3.28
N THR A 77 -5.20 -0.30 -4.57
CA THR A 77 -4.80 -1.40 -5.47
C THR A 77 -3.36 -1.20 -5.92
N LEU A 78 -2.52 -2.20 -5.66
CA LEU A 78 -1.15 -2.30 -6.14
C LEU A 78 -1.06 -3.55 -7.03
N GLU A 79 -0.84 -3.36 -8.33
CA GLU A 79 -0.88 -4.46 -9.29
C GLU A 79 0.29 -4.47 -10.29
N ASN A 80 0.61 -5.66 -10.82
CA ASN A 80 1.61 -5.85 -11.88
C ASN A 80 2.96 -5.21 -11.53
N MET A 81 3.57 -5.64 -10.42
CA MET A 81 4.84 -5.08 -9.95
C MET A 81 5.94 -6.13 -9.96
N VAL A 82 7.08 -5.79 -10.55
CA VAL A 82 8.27 -6.63 -10.55
C VAL A 82 9.45 -5.90 -9.91
N GLY A 83 10.20 -6.61 -9.08
CA GLY A 83 11.29 -6.01 -8.32
C GLY A 83 12.51 -6.92 -8.23
N THR A 84 13.70 -6.36 -8.46
CA THR A 84 14.99 -7.04 -8.22
C THR A 84 15.76 -6.36 -7.10
N ASN A 85 16.56 -7.14 -6.36
CA ASN A 85 17.39 -6.63 -5.27
C ASN A 85 16.59 -5.81 -4.23
N ILE A 86 15.40 -6.32 -3.88
CA ILE A 86 14.51 -5.72 -2.88
C ILE A 86 14.98 -6.15 -1.48
N SER A 87 15.11 -5.24 -0.51
CA SER A 87 15.49 -5.66 0.85
C SER A 87 14.29 -6.16 1.68
N VAL A 88 13.13 -5.48 1.57
CA VAL A 88 11.86 -5.85 2.23
C VAL A 88 10.72 -5.66 1.23
N ALA A 89 9.90 -6.69 1.03
CA ALA A 89 8.76 -6.65 0.13
C ALA A 89 7.69 -5.67 0.64
N GLY A 90 7.36 -5.73 1.93
CA GLY A 90 6.48 -4.72 2.50
C GLY A 90 6.48 -4.59 4.02
N VAL A 91 6.20 -3.35 4.46
CA VAL A 91 5.98 -3.00 5.86
C VAL A 91 4.61 -2.34 5.96
N LEU A 92 3.64 -3.03 6.54
CA LEU A 92 2.26 -2.58 6.65
C LEU A 92 1.86 -2.50 8.12
N SER A 93 1.80 -1.29 8.65
CA SER A 93 1.42 -1.02 10.03
C SER A 93 0.29 -0.02 10.06
N GLY A 94 -0.92 -0.50 10.28
CA GLY A 94 -2.11 0.33 10.47
C GLY A 94 -2.20 0.92 11.88
N ILE A 95 -3.33 1.55 12.18
CA ILE A 95 -3.57 2.17 13.48
C ILE A 95 -4.17 1.13 14.42
N GLU A 96 -3.66 1.05 15.64
CA GLU A 96 -4.23 0.18 16.67
C GLU A 96 -5.66 0.63 17.00
N GLY A 97 -6.62 -0.29 16.90
CA GLY A 97 -8.05 0.00 17.06
C GLY A 97 -8.75 0.54 15.81
N ASP A 98 -8.00 0.88 14.75
CA ASP A 98 -8.52 1.32 13.44
C ASP A 98 -7.65 0.78 12.30
N PRO A 99 -7.74 -0.54 12.02
CA PRO A 99 -6.85 -1.20 11.07
C PRO A 99 -7.11 -0.74 9.63
N PHE A 100 -6.07 -0.80 8.78
CA PHE A 100 -6.24 -0.54 7.33
C PHE A 100 -6.73 -1.82 6.65
N THR A 101 -7.90 -1.82 6.02
CA THR A 101 -8.59 -3.07 5.66
C THR A 101 -8.85 -3.30 4.17
N ALA A 102 -8.74 -2.27 3.33
CA ALA A 102 -9.05 -2.35 1.90
C ALA A 102 -7.80 -2.13 1.04
N ILE A 103 -6.80 -2.99 1.25
CA ILE A 103 -5.55 -3.02 0.48
C ILE A 103 -5.57 -4.27 -0.40
N CYS A 104 -5.33 -4.11 -1.70
CA CYS A 104 -5.26 -5.21 -2.66
C CYS A 104 -3.89 -5.28 -3.33
N LEU A 105 -3.30 -6.46 -3.32
CA LEU A 105 -2.00 -6.80 -3.90
C LEU A 105 -2.20 -7.84 -5.01
N SER A 106 -2.03 -7.49 -6.28
CA SER A 106 -2.22 -8.45 -7.39
C SER A 106 -0.99 -8.56 -8.28
N ASN A 107 -0.56 -9.78 -8.59
CA ASN A 107 0.53 -10.05 -9.52
C ASN A 107 1.81 -9.25 -9.18
N LEU A 108 2.32 -9.45 -7.97
CA LEU A 108 3.60 -8.88 -7.54
C LEU A 108 4.68 -9.96 -7.47
N SER A 109 5.89 -9.64 -7.95
CA SER A 109 7.04 -10.54 -7.92
C SER A 109 8.31 -9.79 -7.54
N PHE A 110 8.75 -9.98 -6.30
CA PHE A 110 9.94 -9.34 -5.74
C PHE A 110 11.03 -10.37 -5.44
N SER A 111 12.17 -10.23 -6.11
CA SER A 111 13.39 -10.94 -5.78
C SER A 111 14.08 -10.21 -4.62
N ILE A 112 14.13 -10.89 -3.47
CA ILE A 112 14.74 -10.37 -2.25
C ILE A 112 16.26 -10.50 -2.32
N ALA A 113 16.98 -9.46 -1.89
CA ALA A 113 18.44 -9.43 -1.85
C ALA A 113 18.98 -10.44 -0.81
N ASP A 114 20.05 -11.16 -1.15
CA ASP A 114 20.63 -12.26 -0.33
C ASP A 114 21.05 -11.83 1.09
N LEU A 115 21.33 -10.54 1.30
CA LEU A 115 21.74 -9.98 2.60
C LEU A 115 20.55 -9.55 3.48
N ALA A 116 19.31 -9.71 3.00
CA ALA A 116 18.13 -9.42 3.79
C ALA A 116 17.89 -10.53 4.82
N HIS A 117 18.26 -10.26 6.08
CA HIS A 117 18.09 -11.22 7.19
C HIS A 117 16.68 -11.20 7.83
N SER A 118 15.78 -10.36 7.34
CA SER A 118 14.43 -10.19 7.89
C SER A 118 13.38 -10.92 7.04
N SER A 119 12.23 -11.20 7.67
CA SER A 119 11.01 -11.55 6.93
C SER A 119 10.77 -10.53 5.81
N PRO A 120 10.42 -10.97 4.59
CA PRO A 120 10.14 -10.04 3.49
C PRO A 120 8.93 -9.16 3.77
N TRP A 121 8.03 -9.59 4.66
CA TRP A 121 6.85 -8.83 5.06
C TRP A 121 6.78 -8.64 6.57
N SER A 122 6.28 -7.48 6.99
CA SER A 122 5.90 -7.17 8.37
C SER A 122 4.53 -6.51 8.37
N CYS A 123 3.55 -7.15 9.01
CA CYS A 123 2.17 -6.67 9.03
C CYS A 123 1.66 -6.51 10.47
N SER A 124 0.89 -5.45 10.72
CA SER A 124 0.21 -5.19 12.00
C SER A 124 -0.98 -4.28 11.77
N ASN A 125 -2.12 -4.56 12.42
CA ASN A 125 -3.36 -3.77 12.29
C ASN A 125 -3.74 -3.48 10.83
N VAL A 126 -3.63 -4.50 9.98
CA VAL A 126 -4.03 -4.42 8.57
C VAL A 126 -4.84 -5.66 8.20
N SER A 127 -5.66 -5.53 7.16
CA SER A 127 -6.21 -6.66 6.43
C SER A 127 -6.31 -6.30 4.95
N GLY A 128 -6.38 -7.31 4.09
CA GLY A 128 -6.48 -7.07 2.65
C GLY A 128 -6.52 -8.33 1.83
N TYR A 129 -6.36 -8.15 0.53
CA TYR A 129 -6.48 -9.19 -0.49
C TYR A 129 -5.14 -9.34 -1.20
N SER A 130 -4.75 -10.57 -1.51
CA SER A 130 -3.59 -10.82 -2.34
C SER A 130 -3.86 -11.94 -3.34
N GLU A 131 -3.34 -11.77 -4.56
CA GLU A 131 -3.41 -12.77 -5.61
C GLU A 131 -2.10 -12.80 -6.37
N SER A 132 -1.50 -13.98 -6.53
CA SER A 132 -0.25 -14.17 -7.29
C SER A 132 0.87 -13.24 -6.81
N VAL A 133 1.11 -13.22 -5.50
CA VAL A 133 2.14 -12.39 -4.85
C VAL A 133 3.32 -13.26 -4.42
N PHE A 134 4.52 -12.86 -4.82
CA PHE A 134 5.78 -13.47 -4.40
C PHE A 134 6.78 -12.39 -3.94
N PRO A 135 7.46 -12.55 -2.80
CA PRO A 135 7.30 -13.62 -1.80
C PRO A 135 5.93 -13.55 -1.11
N GLU A 136 5.48 -14.66 -0.55
CA GLU A 136 4.16 -14.79 0.09
C GLU A 136 3.94 -13.70 1.17
N PRO A 137 2.82 -12.95 1.12
CA PRO A 137 2.54 -11.88 2.08
C PRO A 137 2.11 -12.43 3.44
N CYS A 138 1.87 -11.54 4.40
CA CYS A 138 1.29 -11.92 5.69
C CYS A 138 -0.14 -12.45 5.52
N LEU A 139 -0.58 -13.35 6.41
CA LEU A 139 -1.93 -13.96 6.39
C LEU A 139 -3.06 -12.92 6.47
N GLU A 140 -2.79 -11.78 7.10
CA GLU A 140 -3.71 -10.64 7.18
C GLU A 140 -4.11 -10.10 5.80
N LEU A 141 -3.26 -10.29 4.78
CA LEU A 141 -3.47 -9.86 3.40
C LEU A 141 -3.97 -11.00 2.50
N ASP A 142 -4.40 -12.13 3.07
CA ASP A 142 -4.90 -13.30 2.34
C ASP A 142 -6.42 -13.49 2.52
N THR A 143 -7.18 -12.39 2.55
CA THR A 143 -8.64 -12.52 2.54
C THR A 143 -9.11 -12.93 1.14
N VAL A 144 -9.86 -14.02 1.04
CA VAL A 144 -10.40 -14.50 -0.24
C VAL A 144 -11.65 -13.68 -0.59
N SER A 145 -11.58 -12.87 -1.64
CA SER A 145 -12.76 -12.18 -2.18
C SER A 145 -13.73 -13.18 -2.80
N SER A 146 -15.02 -13.12 -2.42
CA SER A 146 -16.10 -13.94 -2.97
C SER A 146 -16.67 -13.41 -4.30
N ASN A 147 -16.14 -12.28 -4.81
CA ASN A 147 -16.56 -11.65 -6.06
C ASN A 147 -15.47 -11.72 -7.14
N SER A 148 -15.89 -11.72 -8.41
CA SER A 148 -15.09 -11.98 -9.62
C SER A 148 -13.99 -10.95 -9.95
N SER A 149 -13.79 -9.91 -9.15
CA SER A 149 -12.62 -9.02 -9.20
C SER A 149 -12.02 -8.93 -7.80
N ILE A 150 -10.78 -9.40 -7.64
CA ILE A 150 -10.10 -9.43 -6.33
C ILE A 150 -9.70 -8.03 -5.89
N CYS A 151 -9.33 -7.14 -6.82
CA CYS A 151 -8.95 -5.76 -6.54
C CYS A 151 -10.00 -4.73 -6.96
N PHE A 152 -9.87 -3.53 -6.38
CA PHE A 152 -10.72 -2.39 -6.63
C PHE A 152 -10.35 -1.78 -7.99
N SER A 153 -11.32 -1.69 -8.89
CA SER A 153 -11.19 -0.92 -10.13
C SER A 153 -11.82 0.45 -9.94
N LEU A 154 -11.14 1.49 -10.43
CA LEU A 154 -11.71 2.83 -10.44
C LEU A 154 -12.73 2.94 -11.58
N ALA A 155 -14.01 3.04 -11.22
CA ALA A 155 -15.13 3.08 -12.15
C ALA A 155 -15.08 4.27 -13.13
N SER A 156 -14.27 5.30 -12.85
CA SER A 156 -14.14 6.54 -13.60
C SER A 156 -13.42 6.39 -14.95
N TYR A 157 -12.51 5.43 -15.12
CA TYR A 157 -11.69 5.31 -16.34
C TYR A 157 -12.16 4.28 -17.37
N SER A 158 -13.03 3.33 -16.99
CA SER A 158 -13.67 2.45 -17.98
C SER A 158 -14.52 3.22 -18.99
N ALA A 159 -14.96 4.44 -18.66
CA ALA A 159 -15.70 5.31 -19.56
C ALA A 159 -14.81 6.13 -20.52
N LEU A 160 -13.52 6.34 -20.18
CA LEU A 160 -12.59 7.15 -20.98
C LEU A 160 -11.74 6.31 -21.95
N ALA A 161 -11.48 5.04 -21.63
CA ALA A 161 -10.73 4.14 -22.51
C ALA A 161 -11.55 3.57 -23.69
N VAL A 162 -12.85 3.90 -23.78
CA VAL A 162 -13.78 3.42 -24.83
C VAL A 162 -14.23 4.56 -25.77
N ALA A 163 -13.63 5.76 -25.66
CA ALA A 163 -13.95 6.93 -26.48
C ALA A 163 -12.91 7.21 -27.57
#